data_AF-A0A355Q8Y3-F1
#
_entry.id   AF-A0A355Q8Y3-F1
#
_cell.length_a   1.000
_cell.length_b   1.000
_cell.length_c   1.000
_cell.angle_alpha   90.00
_cell.angle_beta   90.00
_cell.angle_gamma   90.00
#
_symmetry.space_group_name_H-M   'P 1'
#
loop_
_entity.id
_entity.type
_entity.pdbx_description
1 polymer ?
#
loop_
_entity_poly.entity_id
_entity_poly.type
_entity_poly.pdbx_seq_one_letter_code
_entity_poly.pdbx_strand_id
1 'polypeptide(L)'
;MFVSAKGGETAIENSIRLLAQRRRGDLSVEQVSSSQIVEQLGLAVDRVMAEAALWEPITAAHAIQQARGDLVEAVFLLRAWRTTLPRQAFSKALATENMRLERRISATFKDIPGGQVLGPTFDYTHRLLEEIEEDPSPPSPAEQLHVEDLMRNVPTVARLLEDVDLMQRETPENSGHVPFDITRESIRFPADRDQRLQLLGRGDEGFLLSLAYSVQ
;
A
#
# COMPACT_ATOMS: atom_id res chain seq x y z
N MET A 1 2.39 57.01 0.72
CA MET A 1 1.58 56.33 1.75
C MET A 1 1.13 55.01 1.16
N PHE A 2 1.53 53.87 1.74
CA PHE A 2 1.05 52.55 1.31
C PHE A 2 -0.10 52.13 2.23
N VAL A 3 -1.18 51.61 1.65
CA VAL A 3 -2.36 51.12 2.37
C VAL A 3 -2.43 49.61 2.13
N SER A 4 -2.76 48.83 3.16
CA SER A 4 -2.92 47.38 3.04
C SER A 4 -4.09 47.06 2.10
N ALA A 5 -3.78 46.32 1.02
CA ALA A 5 -4.78 45.81 0.10
C ALA A 5 -5.11 44.35 0.43
N LYS A 6 -6.38 43.97 0.33
CA LYS A 6 -6.79 42.55 0.36
C LYS A 6 -6.55 41.94 -1.02
N GLY A 7 -5.85 40.82 -1.09
CA GLY A 7 -5.62 40.08 -2.34
C GLY A 7 -5.31 38.59 -2.18
N GLY A 8 -5.16 38.10 -0.94
CA GLY A 8 -4.78 36.71 -0.67
C GLY A 8 -5.80 35.69 -1.18
N GLU A 9 -7.10 35.93 -0.95
CA GLU A 9 -8.17 35.04 -1.39
C GLU A 9 -8.20 34.87 -2.92
N THR A 10 -8.18 35.99 -3.66
CA THR A 10 -8.13 35.98 -5.12
C THR A 10 -6.87 35.29 -5.64
N ALA A 11 -5.72 35.48 -4.98
CA ALA A 11 -4.49 34.78 -5.34
C ALA A 11 -4.59 33.26 -5.10
N ILE A 12 -5.20 32.83 -3.99
CA ILE A 12 -5.44 31.42 -3.67
C ILE A 12 -6.37 30.79 -4.70
N GLU A 13 -7.51 31.41 -5.01
CA GLU A 13 -8.45 30.89 -6.01
C GLU A 13 -7.80 30.76 -7.39
N ASN A 14 -7.03 31.76 -7.82
CA ASN A 14 -6.29 31.71 -9.07
C ASN A 14 -5.26 30.56 -9.06
N SER A 15 -4.56 30.37 -7.94
CA SER A 15 -3.61 29.25 -7.78
C SER A 15 -4.31 27.89 -7.90
N ILE A 16 -5.48 27.72 -7.28
CA ILE A 16 -6.29 26.48 -7.38
C ILE A 16 -6.73 26.24 -8.83
N ARG A 17 -7.18 27.28 -9.54
CA ARG A 17 -7.55 27.17 -10.97
C ARG A 17 -6.34 26.79 -11.84
N LEU A 18 -5.18 27.39 -11.59
CA LEU A 18 -3.93 27.02 -12.27
C LEU A 18 -3.52 25.57 -11.99
N LEU A 19 -3.68 25.09 -10.76
CA LEU A 19 -3.41 23.71 -10.41
C LEU A 19 -4.37 22.75 -11.14
N ALA A 20 -5.66 23.09 -11.21
CA ALA A 20 -6.65 22.31 -11.94
C ALA A 20 -6.34 22.27 -13.45
N GLN A 21 -5.93 23.38 -14.04
CA GLN A 21 -5.50 23.45 -15.44
C GLN A 21 -4.26 22.57 -15.68
N ARG A 22 -3.25 22.65 -14.80
CA ARG A 22 -2.05 21.81 -14.87
C ARG A 22 -2.33 20.33 -14.62
N ARG A 23 -3.35 20.00 -13.81
CA ARG A 23 -3.81 18.62 -13.63
C ARG A 23 -4.45 18.08 -14.91
N ARG A 24 -5.29 18.88 -15.58
CA ARG A 24 -5.92 18.44 -16.83
C ARG A 24 -4.90 18.30 -17.96
N GLY A 25 -3.91 19.17 -18.05
CA GLY A 25 -2.92 19.14 -19.14
C GLY A 25 -3.51 19.53 -20.49
N ASP A 26 -2.90 19.05 -21.58
CA ASP A 26 -3.40 19.27 -22.94
C ASP A 26 -4.74 18.55 -23.15
N LEU A 27 -5.72 19.26 -23.68
CA LEU A 27 -7.06 18.73 -23.95
C LEU A 27 -7.08 17.77 -25.15
N SER A 28 -6.04 17.79 -25.99
CA SER A 28 -5.87 16.81 -27.07
C SER A 28 -5.52 15.41 -26.55
N VAL A 29 -4.95 15.33 -25.34
CA VAL A 29 -4.63 14.08 -24.65
C VAL A 29 -5.81 13.65 -23.79
N GLU A 30 -6.15 12.37 -23.86
CA GLU A 30 -7.20 11.78 -23.04
C GLU A 30 -6.85 11.87 -21.55
N GLN A 31 -7.85 12.15 -20.72
CA GLN A 31 -7.65 12.21 -19.28
C GLN A 31 -7.46 10.80 -18.72
N VAL A 32 -6.35 10.56 -18.03
CA VAL A 32 -6.10 9.32 -17.29
C VAL A 32 -7.25 9.05 -16.32
N SER A 33 -7.94 7.93 -16.46
CA SER A 33 -9.05 7.52 -15.59
C SER A 33 -8.57 6.83 -14.32
N SER A 34 -9.38 6.84 -13.26
CA SER A 34 -9.07 6.08 -12.03
C SER A 34 -8.91 4.58 -12.30
N SER A 35 -9.72 4.01 -13.21
CA SER A 35 -9.61 2.60 -13.60
C SER A 35 -8.26 2.30 -14.25
N GLN A 36 -7.77 3.15 -15.16
CA GLN A 36 -6.43 2.99 -15.74
C GLN A 36 -5.34 3.03 -14.66
N ILE A 37 -5.46 3.93 -13.68
CA ILE A 37 -4.48 4.01 -12.57
C ILE A 37 -4.53 2.73 -11.72
N VAL A 38 -5.72 2.21 -11.39
CA VAL A 38 -5.84 0.95 -10.64
C VAL A 38 -5.22 -0.22 -11.39
N GLU A 39 -5.54 -0.38 -12.68
CA GLU A 39 -5.11 -1.54 -13.46
C GLU A 39 -3.63 -1.48 -13.86
N GLN A 40 -3.10 -0.29 -14.14
CA GLN A 40 -1.77 -0.13 -14.76
C GLN A 40 -0.71 0.43 -13.80
N LEU A 41 -1.13 1.12 -12.74
CA LEU A 41 -0.24 1.74 -11.75
C LEU A 41 -0.51 1.20 -10.33
N GLY A 42 -0.92 -0.07 -10.24
CA GLY A 42 -1.35 -0.72 -8.99
C GLY A 42 -0.39 -0.56 -7.81
N LEU A 43 0.93 -0.61 -8.03
CA LEU A 43 1.94 -0.41 -6.97
C LEU A 43 1.87 0.99 -6.32
N ALA A 44 1.54 2.02 -7.10
CA ALA A 44 1.34 3.36 -6.56
C ALA A 44 0.05 3.44 -5.73
N VAL A 45 -1.00 2.74 -6.19
CA VAL A 45 -2.28 2.63 -5.47
C VAL A 45 -2.07 1.90 -4.14
N ASP A 46 -1.33 0.79 -4.13
CA ASP A 46 -1.00 0.01 -2.94
C ASP A 46 -0.27 0.85 -1.89
N ARG A 47 0.76 1.60 -2.31
CA ARG A 47 1.48 2.51 -1.41
C ARG A 47 0.55 3.56 -0.80
N VAL A 48 -0.29 4.20 -1.62
CA VAL A 48 -1.23 5.22 -1.14
C VAL A 48 -2.25 4.63 -0.14
N MET A 49 -2.80 3.44 -0.43
CA MET A 49 -3.72 2.75 0.47
C MET A 49 -3.06 2.35 1.80
N ALA A 50 -1.82 1.85 1.75
CA ALA A 50 -1.06 1.44 2.92
C ALA A 50 -0.78 2.63 3.86
N GLU A 51 -0.13 3.69 3.36
CA GLU A 51 0.25 4.84 4.18
C GLU A 51 -0.97 5.63 4.69
N ALA A 52 -2.06 5.68 3.91
CA ALA A 52 -3.32 6.28 4.37
C ALA A 52 -4.07 5.42 5.41
N ALA A 53 -3.74 4.12 5.49
CA ALA A 53 -4.50 3.04 6.13
C ALA A 53 -5.98 3.03 5.74
N LEU A 54 -6.24 2.96 4.44
CA LEU A 54 -7.57 2.78 3.90
C LEU A 54 -7.50 1.94 2.62
N TRP A 55 -8.09 0.74 2.67
CA TRP A 55 -8.25 -0.08 1.49
C TRP A 55 -9.46 0.40 0.68
N GLU A 56 -9.19 1.25 -0.31
CA GLU A 56 -10.18 1.75 -1.29
C GLU A 56 -9.43 2.08 -2.59
N PRO A 57 -9.33 1.11 -3.54
CA PRO A 57 -8.46 1.27 -4.71
C PRO A 57 -8.86 2.41 -5.66
N ILE A 58 -10.17 2.60 -5.92
CA ILE A 58 -10.66 3.59 -6.89
C ILE A 58 -10.49 5.02 -6.35
N THR A 59 -10.69 5.21 -5.05
CA THR A 59 -10.53 6.47 -4.34
C THR A 59 -9.06 6.80 -4.13
N ALA A 60 -8.22 5.80 -3.86
CA ALA A 60 -6.77 5.97 -3.87
C ALA A 60 -6.27 6.41 -5.27
N ALA A 61 -6.75 5.77 -6.34
CA ALA A 61 -6.47 6.18 -7.71
C ALA A 61 -6.97 7.59 -8.02
N HIS A 62 -8.16 7.97 -7.55
CA HIS A 62 -8.67 9.33 -7.67
C HIS A 62 -7.81 10.34 -6.90
N ALA A 63 -7.32 9.99 -5.71
CA ALA A 63 -6.39 10.83 -4.95
C ALA A 63 -5.07 11.03 -5.70
N ILE A 64 -4.52 9.97 -6.31
CA ILE A 64 -3.32 10.04 -7.17
C ILE A 64 -3.57 10.97 -8.36
N GLN A 65 -4.70 10.81 -9.05
CA GLN A 65 -5.10 11.67 -10.17
C GLN A 65 -5.23 13.14 -9.73
N GLN A 66 -5.92 13.38 -8.60
CA GLN A 66 -6.12 14.70 -8.03
C GLN A 66 -4.79 15.38 -7.65
N ALA A 67 -3.87 14.60 -7.07
CA ALA A 67 -2.52 15.01 -6.69
C ALA A 67 -1.53 15.07 -7.85
N ARG A 68 -1.96 14.79 -9.09
CA ARG A 68 -1.11 14.79 -10.30
C ARG A 68 0.08 13.82 -10.19
N GLY A 69 -0.12 12.68 -9.52
CA GLY A 69 0.92 11.68 -9.29
C GLY A 69 1.80 11.93 -8.06
N ASP A 70 1.62 13.03 -7.32
CA ASP A 70 2.31 13.22 -6.03
C ASP A 70 1.70 12.27 -4.98
N LEU A 71 2.45 11.22 -4.64
CA LEU A 71 1.97 10.18 -3.73
C LEU A 71 1.84 10.68 -2.28
N VAL A 72 2.68 11.64 -1.85
CA VAL A 72 2.60 12.19 -0.50
C VAL A 72 1.30 12.99 -0.34
N GLU A 73 0.98 13.82 -1.33
CA GLU A 73 -0.29 14.54 -1.37
C GLU A 73 -1.48 13.58 -1.53
N ALA A 74 -1.37 12.54 -2.36
CA ALA A 74 -2.42 11.54 -2.52
C ALA A 74 -2.73 10.80 -1.20
N VAL A 75 -1.69 10.40 -0.45
CA VAL A 75 -1.83 9.82 0.89
C VAL A 75 -2.53 10.81 1.83
N PHE A 76 -2.15 12.08 1.80
CA PHE A 76 -2.78 13.10 2.64
C PHE A 76 -4.27 13.28 2.30
N LEU A 77 -4.62 13.36 1.02
CA LEU A 77 -6.00 13.44 0.54
C LEU A 77 -6.83 12.23 0.99
N LEU A 78 -6.32 11.01 0.79
CA LEU A 78 -7.04 9.79 1.18
C LEU A 78 -7.21 9.69 2.70
N ARG A 79 -6.18 10.10 3.46
CA ARG A 79 -6.23 10.11 4.93
C ARG A 79 -7.18 11.16 5.48
N ALA A 80 -7.26 12.34 4.85
CA ALA A 80 -8.24 13.37 5.17
C ALA A 80 -9.66 12.87 4.86
N TRP A 81 -9.87 12.25 3.70
CA TRP A 81 -11.16 11.66 3.33
C TRP A 81 -11.60 10.56 4.31
N ARG A 82 -10.67 9.71 4.77
CA ARG A 82 -10.96 8.70 5.82
C ARG A 82 -11.62 9.30 7.07
N THR A 83 -11.28 10.55 7.44
CA THR A 83 -11.88 11.20 8.63
C THR A 83 -13.34 11.60 8.45
N THR A 84 -13.82 11.68 7.20
CA THR A 84 -15.23 11.99 6.91
C THR A 84 -16.11 10.73 6.92
N LEU A 85 -15.52 9.54 7.03
CA LEU A 85 -16.24 8.27 6.97
C LEU A 85 -16.65 7.77 8.36
N PRO A 86 -17.87 7.23 8.52
CA PRO A 86 -18.27 6.59 9.76
C PRO A 86 -17.56 5.24 9.92
N ARG A 87 -17.13 4.91 11.13
CA ARG A 87 -16.66 3.58 11.47
C ARG A 87 -17.85 2.68 11.80
N GLN A 88 -18.19 1.77 10.89
CA GLN A 88 -19.38 0.92 11.04
C GLN A 88 -19.13 -0.34 11.86
N ALA A 89 -17.94 -0.95 11.75
CA ALA A 89 -17.61 -2.20 12.40
C ALA A 89 -16.09 -2.40 12.53
N PHE A 90 -15.71 -3.48 13.20
CA PHE A 90 -14.35 -4.03 13.22
C PHE A 90 -14.38 -5.42 12.56
N SER A 91 -13.32 -5.76 11.83
CA SER A 91 -13.17 -7.13 11.33
C SER A 91 -12.79 -8.08 12.46
N LYS A 92 -12.91 -9.38 12.19
CA LYS A 92 -12.14 -10.38 12.94
C LYS A 92 -10.66 -10.23 12.60
N ALA A 93 -9.78 -10.80 13.43
CA ALA A 93 -8.37 -10.93 13.08
C ALA A 93 -8.22 -11.69 11.75
N LEU A 94 -7.27 -11.25 10.91
CA LEU A 94 -7.03 -11.86 9.60
C LEU A 94 -6.37 -13.23 9.77
N ALA A 95 -6.96 -14.26 9.17
CA ALA A 95 -6.41 -15.61 9.13
C ALA A 95 -5.53 -15.78 7.87
N THR A 96 -4.31 -15.24 7.92
CA THR A 96 -3.37 -15.24 6.78
C THR A 96 -2.96 -16.63 6.30
N GLU A 97 -3.13 -17.66 7.14
CA GLU A 97 -2.94 -19.07 6.77
C GLU A 97 -3.92 -19.55 5.69
N ASN A 98 -5.04 -18.85 5.51
CA ASN A 98 -6.06 -19.14 4.50
C ASN A 98 -5.95 -18.22 3.27
N MET A 99 -4.83 -17.52 3.11
CA MET A 99 -4.62 -16.60 1.99
C MET A 99 -4.65 -17.36 0.66
N ARG A 100 -5.41 -16.85 -0.33
CA ARG A 100 -5.23 -17.25 -1.72
C ARG A 100 -3.94 -16.63 -2.21
N LEU A 101 -2.91 -17.45 -2.35
CA LEU A 101 -1.55 -17.00 -2.61
C LEU A 101 -1.37 -16.61 -4.08
N GLU A 102 -0.88 -15.40 -4.31
CA GLU A 102 -0.34 -14.97 -5.62
C GLU A 102 1.19 -15.08 -5.67
N ARG A 103 1.84 -14.92 -4.52
CA ARG A 103 3.28 -15.02 -4.34
C ARG A 103 3.60 -15.61 -2.97
N ARG A 104 4.59 -16.51 -2.91
CA ARG A 104 5.11 -17.12 -1.69
C ARG A 104 6.58 -17.49 -1.86
N ILE A 105 7.45 -16.81 -1.13
CA ILE A 105 8.90 -17.09 -1.15
C ILE A 105 9.46 -17.22 0.26
N SER A 106 10.56 -17.96 0.41
CA SER A 106 11.37 -18.00 1.62
C SER A 106 12.85 -18.01 1.26
N ALA A 107 13.61 -17.13 1.92
CA ALA A 107 15.07 -17.11 1.85
C ALA A 107 15.75 -18.07 2.84
N THR A 108 14.99 -18.64 3.79
CA THR A 108 15.53 -19.47 4.88
C THR A 108 15.93 -20.87 4.40
N PHE A 109 15.15 -21.44 3.47
CA PHE A 109 15.37 -22.76 2.91
C PHE A 109 15.31 -22.69 1.40
N LYS A 110 16.06 -23.57 0.74
CA LYS A 110 15.99 -23.75 -0.71
C LYS A 110 14.57 -24.12 -1.14
N ASP A 111 14.03 -25.18 -0.53
CA ASP A 111 12.70 -25.71 -0.78
C ASP A 111 11.87 -25.70 0.51
N ILE A 112 10.58 -25.41 0.38
CA ILE A 112 9.61 -25.37 1.46
C ILE A 112 8.36 -26.15 1.03
N PRO A 113 7.56 -26.72 1.97
CA PRO A 113 6.26 -27.29 1.64
C PRO A 113 5.44 -26.31 0.79
N GLY A 114 4.78 -26.78 -0.26
CA GLY A 114 4.07 -25.93 -1.24
C GLY A 114 4.98 -25.24 -2.28
N GLY A 115 6.30 -25.35 -2.17
CA GLY A 115 7.26 -24.79 -3.11
C GLY A 115 7.47 -23.27 -3.00
N GLN A 116 8.39 -22.77 -3.82
CA GLN A 116 8.64 -21.35 -4.03
C GLN A 116 7.76 -20.86 -5.19
N VAL A 117 6.91 -19.87 -4.95
CA VAL A 117 6.02 -19.27 -5.95
C VAL A 117 6.37 -17.81 -6.10
N LEU A 118 7.04 -17.46 -7.21
CA LEU A 118 7.51 -16.09 -7.45
C LEU A 118 6.34 -15.13 -7.75
N GLY A 119 5.31 -15.60 -8.46
CA GLY A 119 4.24 -14.70 -8.93
C GLY A 119 4.77 -13.56 -9.81
N PRO A 120 3.96 -12.52 -10.08
CA PRO A 120 4.39 -11.32 -10.78
C PRO A 120 5.42 -10.54 -9.94
N THR A 121 6.62 -10.29 -10.47
CA THR A 121 7.70 -9.63 -9.71
C THR A 121 8.76 -8.97 -10.60
N PHE A 122 9.38 -7.90 -10.09
CA PHE A 122 10.54 -7.23 -10.69
C PHE A 122 11.89 -7.81 -10.25
N ASP A 123 11.94 -8.78 -9.32
CA ASP A 123 13.19 -9.21 -8.68
C ASP A 123 14.29 -9.61 -9.66
N TYR A 124 13.91 -10.32 -10.72
CA TYR A 124 14.82 -10.92 -11.71
C TYR A 124 14.84 -10.21 -13.06
N THR A 125 14.17 -9.06 -13.20
CA THR A 125 14.17 -8.33 -14.46
C THR A 125 15.50 -7.60 -14.67
N HIS A 126 15.88 -7.34 -15.91
CA HIS A 126 16.96 -6.40 -16.20
C HIS A 126 16.43 -4.98 -16.07
N ARG A 127 17.16 -4.11 -15.36
CA ARG A 127 16.72 -2.72 -15.09
C ARG A 127 17.10 -1.83 -16.28
N LEU A 128 16.56 -2.16 -17.44
CA LEU A 128 16.71 -1.42 -18.69
C LEU A 128 15.39 -0.73 -19.02
N LEU A 129 15.45 0.50 -19.53
CA LEU A 129 14.26 1.18 -20.03
C LEU A 129 13.86 0.53 -21.36
N GLU A 130 12.60 0.10 -21.43
CA GLU A 130 12.00 -0.51 -22.60
C GLU A 130 11.09 0.50 -23.30
N GLU A 131 10.99 0.42 -24.62
CA GLU A 131 9.98 1.16 -25.38
C GLU A 131 8.65 0.39 -25.27
N ILE A 132 7.61 1.05 -24.75
CA ILE A 132 6.28 0.47 -24.57
C ILE A 132 5.39 0.96 -25.72
N GLU A 133 4.79 0.02 -26.46
CA GLU A 133 3.79 0.33 -27.49
C GLU A 133 2.53 0.94 -26.85
N GLU A 134 1.94 1.96 -27.47
CA GLU A 134 0.75 2.64 -26.93
C GLU A 134 -0.53 1.78 -27.02
N ASP A 135 -0.61 0.88 -27.99
CA ASP A 135 -1.71 -0.08 -28.18
C ASP A 135 -1.14 -1.49 -28.39
N PRO A 136 -0.61 -2.11 -27.34
CA PRO A 136 0.03 -3.41 -27.46
C PRO A 136 -1.02 -4.48 -27.71
N SER A 137 -0.66 -5.48 -28.53
CA SER A 137 -1.47 -6.70 -28.59
C SER A 137 -1.57 -7.34 -27.20
N PRO A 138 -2.72 -7.93 -26.84
CA PRO A 138 -2.87 -8.58 -25.54
C PRO A 138 -1.72 -9.57 -25.28
N PRO A 139 -1.11 -9.55 -24.08
CA PRO A 139 -0.04 -10.48 -23.78
C PRO A 139 -0.56 -11.91 -23.91
N SER A 140 0.32 -12.82 -24.35
CA SER A 140 0.00 -14.25 -24.33
C SER A 140 -0.36 -14.65 -22.90
N PRO A 141 -1.43 -15.45 -22.68
CA PRO A 141 -1.78 -15.90 -21.35
C PRO A 141 -0.58 -16.57 -20.70
N ALA A 142 -0.17 -16.08 -19.53
CA ALA A 142 0.84 -16.77 -18.74
C ALA A 142 0.28 -18.11 -18.29
N GLU A 143 1.11 -19.17 -18.32
CA GLU A 143 0.78 -20.41 -17.63
C GLU A 143 0.71 -20.14 -16.13
N GLN A 144 -0.49 -19.83 -15.65
CA GLN A 144 -0.77 -19.82 -14.24
C GLN A 144 -0.78 -21.28 -13.79
N LEU A 145 0.27 -21.71 -13.08
CA LEU A 145 0.13 -22.86 -12.19
C LEU A 145 -1.16 -22.62 -11.40
N HIS A 146 -2.13 -23.53 -11.48
CA HIS A 146 -3.33 -23.47 -10.65
C HIS A 146 -2.88 -23.65 -9.20
N VAL A 147 -2.48 -22.54 -8.57
CA VAL A 147 -2.02 -22.47 -7.18
C VAL A 147 -3.11 -22.98 -6.23
N GLU A 148 -4.36 -22.91 -6.67
CA GLU A 148 -5.56 -23.37 -5.96
C GLU A 148 -5.54 -24.87 -5.63
N ASP A 149 -4.88 -25.71 -6.44
CA ASP A 149 -4.78 -27.15 -6.20
C ASP A 149 -3.54 -27.54 -5.35
N LEU A 150 -2.48 -26.73 -5.36
CA LEU A 150 -1.23 -27.01 -4.66
C LEU A 150 -1.13 -26.43 -3.24
N MET A 151 -1.95 -25.41 -2.91
CA MET A 151 -1.63 -24.53 -1.78
C MET A 151 -2.74 -24.30 -0.73
N ARG A 152 -3.75 -25.17 -0.64
CA ARG A 152 -4.61 -25.18 0.56
C ARG A 152 -3.83 -25.79 1.73
N ASN A 153 -3.71 -25.04 2.83
CA ASN A 153 -3.10 -25.45 4.10
C ASN A 153 -1.55 -25.62 4.07
N VAL A 154 -0.84 -24.76 3.34
CA VAL A 154 0.63 -24.76 3.41
C VAL A 154 1.08 -24.03 4.69
N PRO A 155 1.92 -24.64 5.55
CA PRO A 155 2.39 -23.97 6.75
C PRO A 155 3.28 -22.75 6.41
N THR A 156 3.21 -21.73 7.25
CA THR A 156 4.17 -20.63 7.23
C THR A 156 5.55 -21.16 7.62
N VAL A 157 6.62 -20.54 7.12
CA VAL A 157 7.98 -20.93 7.49
C VAL A 157 8.24 -20.73 8.98
N ALA A 158 7.68 -19.68 9.58
CA ALA A 158 7.71 -19.49 11.02
C ALA A 158 7.16 -20.71 11.77
N ARG A 159 6.00 -21.24 11.34
CA ARG A 159 5.41 -22.44 11.95
C ARG A 159 6.30 -23.68 11.82
N LEU A 160 6.99 -23.84 10.68
CA LEU A 160 7.95 -24.93 10.51
C LEU A 160 9.12 -24.82 11.50
N LEU A 161 9.59 -23.61 11.79
CA LEU A 161 10.65 -23.35 12.77
C LEU A 161 10.16 -23.54 14.21
N GLU A 162 8.93 -23.13 14.52
CA GLU A 162 8.28 -23.37 15.81
C GLU A 162 8.15 -24.87 16.11
N ASP A 163 7.73 -25.67 15.12
CA ASP A 163 7.51 -27.11 15.30
C ASP A 163 8.81 -27.88 15.59
N VAL A 164 9.98 -27.28 15.30
CA VAL A 164 11.32 -27.82 15.64
C VAL A 164 12.03 -27.03 16.74
N ASP A 165 11.32 -26.18 17.47
CA ASP A 165 11.82 -25.39 18.61
C ASP A 165 12.99 -24.44 18.24
N LEU A 166 13.03 -24.00 16.98
CA LEU A 166 13.97 -22.98 16.50
C LEU A 166 13.40 -21.57 16.52
N MET A 167 12.10 -21.43 16.78
CA MET A 167 11.42 -20.14 16.93
C MET A 167 10.37 -20.24 18.03
N GLN A 168 10.29 -19.21 18.87
CA GLN A 168 9.23 -19.12 19.87
C GLN A 168 7.88 -18.96 19.18
N ARG A 169 6.90 -19.79 19.56
CA ARG A 169 5.53 -19.66 19.08
C ARG A 169 4.90 -18.37 19.58
N GLU A 170 4.39 -17.57 18.64
CA GLU A 170 3.55 -16.41 18.94
C GLU A 170 2.18 -16.92 19.39
N THR A 171 1.94 -16.95 20.70
CA THR A 171 0.60 -17.16 21.24
C THR A 171 -0.14 -15.83 21.22
N PRO A 172 -1.41 -15.77 20.77
CA PRO A 172 -2.22 -14.56 20.96
C PRO A 172 -2.19 -14.20 22.45
N GLU A 173 -1.57 -13.06 22.79
CA GLU A 173 -1.58 -12.56 24.16
C GLU A 173 -3.04 -12.46 24.60
N ASN A 174 -3.39 -13.13 25.71
CA ASN A 174 -4.69 -13.15 26.39
C ASN A 174 -5.88 -12.69 25.53
N SER A 175 -6.77 -13.60 25.17
CA SER A 175 -7.95 -13.41 24.29
C SER A 175 -8.93 -12.26 24.61
N GLY A 176 -8.65 -11.41 25.59
CA GLY A 176 -9.36 -10.17 25.90
C GLY A 176 -8.55 -8.87 25.71
N HIS A 177 -7.29 -8.92 25.25
CA HIS A 177 -6.53 -7.69 24.96
C HIS A 177 -7.13 -6.98 23.74
N VAL A 178 -7.64 -5.77 23.95
CA VAL A 178 -8.13 -4.90 22.87
C VAL A 178 -6.95 -4.07 22.36
N PRO A 179 -6.57 -4.18 21.08
CA PRO A 179 -5.47 -3.38 20.53
C PRO A 179 -5.73 -1.88 20.70
N PHE A 180 -4.69 -1.14 21.11
CA PHE A 180 -4.73 0.31 21.23
C PHE A 180 -5.00 0.96 19.87
N ASP A 181 -5.91 1.95 19.77
CA ASP A 181 -6.20 2.62 18.49
C ASP A 181 -5.54 4.00 18.42
N ILE A 182 -4.41 4.09 17.70
CA ILE A 182 -3.67 5.35 17.53
C ILE A 182 -4.43 6.42 16.73
N THR A 183 -5.56 6.06 16.11
CA THR A 183 -6.43 7.01 15.40
C THR A 183 -7.49 7.63 16.30
N ARG A 184 -7.62 7.15 17.54
CA ARG A 184 -8.55 7.67 18.56
C ARG A 184 -7.82 8.25 19.77
N GLU A 185 -6.70 7.64 20.14
CA GLU A 185 -5.92 8.03 21.31
C GLU A 185 -4.50 8.41 20.92
N SER A 186 -3.97 9.46 21.57
CA SER A 186 -2.60 9.91 21.33
C SER A 186 -1.61 8.94 21.95
N ILE A 187 -0.60 8.55 21.17
CA ILE A 187 0.47 7.67 21.62
C ILE A 187 1.28 8.30 22.77
N ARG A 188 1.73 7.47 23.70
CA ARG A 188 2.68 7.84 24.77
C ARG A 188 3.85 6.86 24.76
N PHE A 189 5.03 7.37 25.08
CA PHE A 189 6.25 6.56 25.09
C PHE A 189 6.64 6.15 26.52
N PRO A 190 7.13 4.90 26.72
CA PRO A 190 7.29 3.85 25.71
C PRO A 190 5.93 3.29 25.24
N ALA A 191 5.85 2.97 23.94
CA ALA A 191 4.63 2.47 23.30
C ALA A 191 4.69 0.94 23.15
N ASP A 192 3.55 0.26 23.26
CA ASP A 192 3.45 -1.20 23.13
C ASP A 192 3.53 -1.68 21.67
N ARG A 193 3.63 -3.00 21.47
CA ARG A 193 3.89 -3.60 20.15
C ARG A 193 2.79 -3.27 19.13
N ASP A 194 1.53 -3.32 19.54
CA ASP A 194 0.38 -3.00 18.71
C ASP A 194 0.38 -1.54 18.21
N GLN A 195 0.72 -0.59 19.08
CA GLN A 195 0.88 0.82 18.75
C GLN A 195 2.01 1.03 17.74
N ARG A 196 3.16 0.38 17.96
CA ARG A 196 4.31 0.45 17.06
C ARG A 196 3.97 -0.14 15.69
N LEU A 197 3.32 -1.30 15.63
CA LEU A 197 2.92 -1.93 14.36
C LEU A 197 1.89 -1.09 13.60
N GLN A 198 0.95 -0.45 14.29
CA GLN A 198 0.01 0.48 13.64
C GLN A 198 0.70 1.73 13.09
N LEU A 199 1.70 2.27 13.79
CA LEU A 199 2.50 3.37 13.27
C LEU A 199 3.33 2.94 12.06
N LEU A 200 3.99 1.79 12.13
CA LEU A 200 4.82 1.27 11.03
C LEU A 200 3.98 1.01 9.78
N GLY A 201 2.78 0.44 9.92
CA GLY A 201 1.86 0.22 8.79
C GLY A 201 1.33 1.51 8.15
N ARG A 202 1.56 2.67 8.76
CA ARG A 202 1.13 4.01 8.31
C ARG A 202 2.31 4.95 8.03
N GLY A 203 3.55 4.45 8.16
CA GLY A 203 4.75 5.25 8.03
C GLY A 203 5.13 5.43 6.57
N ASP A 204 5.89 6.48 6.28
CA ASP A 204 6.47 6.71 4.96
C ASP A 204 7.42 5.56 4.60
N GLU A 205 7.21 4.97 3.42
CA GLU A 205 7.97 3.83 2.94
C GLU A 205 9.47 4.12 2.87
N GLY A 206 9.88 5.27 2.30
CA GLY A 206 11.28 5.62 2.10
C GLY A 206 12.03 5.86 3.41
N PHE A 207 11.38 6.51 4.38
CA PHE A 207 11.92 6.73 5.71
C PHE A 207 12.12 5.42 6.47
N LEU A 208 11.11 4.53 6.47
CA LEU A 208 11.21 3.24 7.16
C LEU A 208 12.24 2.33 6.49
N LEU A 209 12.32 2.32 5.15
CA LEU A 209 13.37 1.61 4.42
C LEU A 209 14.77 2.11 4.79
N SER A 210 14.96 3.42 4.90
CA SER A 210 16.26 4.00 5.29
C SER A 210 16.67 3.60 6.70
N LEU A 211 15.72 3.56 7.64
CA LEU A 211 15.97 3.07 9.00
C LEU A 211 16.30 1.58 9.01
N ALA A 212 15.52 0.76 8.30
CA ALA A 212 15.77 -0.67 8.19
C ALA A 212 17.15 -0.96 7.57
N TYR A 213 17.52 -0.22 6.52
CA TYR A 213 18.83 -0.34 5.89
C TYR A 213 19.99 0.02 6.83
N SER A 214 19.80 0.95 7.76
CA SER A 214 20.86 1.35 8.71
C SER A 214 21.25 0.27 9.71
N VAL A 215 20.43 -0.78 9.86
CA VAL A 215 20.66 -1.91 10.79
C VAL A 215 20.91 -3.25 10.07
N GLN A 216 20.98 -3.24 8.74
CA GLN A 216 21.37 -4.38 7.90
C GLN A 216 22.90 -4.50 7.82
#